data_AF-A0AAD6Q3D0-F1
#
_entry.id   AF-A0AAD6Q3D0-F1
#
_cell.length_a   1.000
_cell.length_b   1.000
_cell.length_c   1.000
_cell.angle_alpha   90.00
_cell.angle_beta   90.00
_cell.angle_gamma   90.00
#
_symmetry.space_group_name_H-M   'P 1'
#
loop_
_entity.id
_entity.type
_entity.pdbx_description
1 polymer ?
#
loop_
_entity_poly.entity_id
_entity_poly.type
_entity_poly.pdbx_seq_one_letter_code
_entity_poly.pdbx_strand_id
1 'polypeptide(L)'
;MFIKLDRTKYPLWLAQIVPILKSKNLMGFVTCTNPCPPEFKRNTDGIVTTEVDPRYATWHQQDQMILSWINNSLSPIVLSTVARFT
;
A
#
# COMPACT_ATOMS: atom_id res chain seq x y z
N MET A 1 19.98 10.99 3.59
CA MET A 1 20.18 9.56 3.27
C MET A 1 19.08 8.78 3.98
N PHE A 2 18.14 8.17 3.25
CA PHE A 2 17.14 7.28 3.85
C PHE A 2 17.79 5.92 4.15
N ILE A 3 17.50 5.36 5.32
CA ILE A 3 17.98 4.04 5.72
C ILE A 3 17.09 3.02 5.02
N LYS A 4 17.67 2.23 4.13
CA LYS A 4 16.95 1.14 3.48
C LYS A 4 16.77 -0.03 4.44
N LEU A 5 15.62 -0.70 4.38
CA LEU A 5 15.37 -1.90 5.16
C LEU A 5 16.32 -3.01 4.72
N ASP A 6 17.10 -3.49 5.69
CA ASP A 6 17.86 -4.73 5.62
C ASP A 6 17.63 -5.54 6.92
N ARG A 7 18.26 -6.71 7.02
CA ARG A 7 18.08 -7.62 8.16
C ARG A 7 18.52 -7.04 9.51
N THR A 8 19.28 -5.95 9.52
CA THR A 8 19.88 -5.36 10.72
C THR A 8 19.32 -3.98 11.07
N LYS A 9 18.65 -3.31 10.13
CA LYS A 9 18.23 -1.91 10.25
C LYS A 9 16.74 -1.72 10.46
N TYR A 10 15.99 -2.77 10.80
CA TYR A 10 14.54 -2.69 10.95
C TYR A 10 14.08 -1.56 11.91
N PRO A 11 14.62 -1.40 13.13
CA PRO A 11 14.16 -0.33 14.03
C PRO A 11 14.36 1.07 13.46
N LEU A 12 15.50 1.30 12.77
CA LEU A 12 15.83 2.59 12.17
C LEU A 12 14.97 2.88 10.93
N TRP A 13 14.76 1.87 10.09
CA TRP A 13 13.86 1.98 8.94
C TRP A 13 12.42 2.26 9.39
N LEU A 14 11.95 1.55 10.42
CA LEU A 14 10.59 1.72 10.96
C LEU A 14 10.39 3.14 11.51
N ALA A 15 11.37 3.68 12.23
CA ALA A 15 11.37 5.05 12.74
C ALA A 15 11.31 6.11 11.62
N GLN A 16 11.77 5.79 10.40
CA GLN A 16 11.67 6.68 9.24
C GLN A 16 10.31 6.57 8.53
N ILE A 17 9.83 5.35 8.27
CA ILE A 17 8.65 5.16 7.41
C ILE A 17 7.33 5.46 8.14
N VAL A 18 7.22 5.13 9.42
CA VAL A 18 5.97 5.30 10.18
C VAL A 18 5.52 6.76 10.28
N PRO A 19 6.39 7.73 10.64
CA PRO A 19 6.01 9.14 10.66
C PRO A 19 5.59 9.68 9.29
N ILE A 20 6.24 9.22 8.20
CA ILE A 20 5.89 9.62 6.84
C ILE A 20 4.46 9.18 6.52
N LEU A 21 4.12 7.91 6.77
CA LEU A 21 2.78 7.37 6.53
C LEU A 21 1.73 8.06 7.40
N LYS A 22 2.01 8.27 8.69
CA LYS A 22 1.10 8.97 9.60
C LYS A 22 0.85 10.42 9.20
N SER A 23 1.89 11.16 8.81
CA SER A 23 1.77 12.56 8.39
C SER A 23 0.87 12.77 7.16
N LYS A 24 0.70 11.72 6.35
CA LYS A 24 -0.12 11.72 5.14
C LYS A 24 -1.44 10.95 5.30
N ASN A 25 -1.77 10.50 6.51
CA ASN A 25 -2.94 9.65 6.79
C ASN A 25 -3.00 8.35 5.95
N LEU A 26 -1.83 7.77 5.63
CA LEU A 26 -1.71 6.57 4.79
C LEU A 26 -1.55 5.29 5.61
N MET A 27 -1.43 5.41 6.94
CA MET A 27 -1.23 4.25 7.82
C MET A 27 -2.34 3.20 7.66
N GLY A 28 -3.56 3.64 7.37
CA GLY A 28 -4.72 2.75 7.21
C GLY A 28 -4.63 1.76 6.05
N PHE A 29 -3.82 2.05 5.03
CA PHE A 29 -3.52 1.11 3.95
C PHE A 29 -2.61 -0.03 4.43
N VAL A 30 -1.64 0.28 5.29
CA VAL A 30 -0.68 -0.70 5.84
C VAL A 30 -1.30 -1.53 6.97
N THR A 31 -2.14 -0.92 7.80
CA THR A 31 -2.85 -1.62 8.88
C THR A 31 -4.15 -2.29 8.43
N CYS A 32 -4.48 -2.21 7.13
CA CYS A 32 -5.74 -2.70 6.55
C CYS A 32 -7.00 -2.14 7.23
N THR A 33 -6.91 -0.98 7.89
CA THR A 33 -8.09 -0.30 8.46
C THR A 33 -8.85 0.51 7.41
N ASN A 34 -8.24 0.77 6.26
CA ASN A 34 -8.88 1.32 5.07
C ASN A 34 -9.16 0.17 4.09
N PRO A 35 -10.32 -0.52 4.20
CA PRO A 35 -10.59 -1.69 3.38
C PRO A 35 -10.67 -1.33 1.90
N CYS A 36 -10.23 -2.26 1.05
CA CYS A 36 -10.40 -2.16 -0.39
C CYS A 36 -11.91 -2.15 -0.72
N PRO A 37 -12.42 -1.09 -1.39
CA PRO A 37 -13.81 -1.07 -1.82
C PRO A 37 -14.03 -2.05 -2.99
N PRO A 38 -15.29 -2.42 -3.28
CA PRO A 38 -15.59 -3.27 -4.45
C PRO A 38 -15.09 -2.64 -5.75
N GLU A 39 -14.46 -3.46 -6.59
CA GLU A 39 -13.90 -3.02 -7.87
C GLU A 39 -14.98 -2.54 -8.85
N PHE A 40 -16.10 -3.25 -8.90
CA PHE A 40 -17.20 -2.95 -9.80
C PHE A 40 -18.46 -2.52 -9.04
N LYS A 41 -19.24 -1.65 -9.67
CA LYS A 41 -20.53 -1.20 -9.15
C LYS A 41 -21.56 -2.33 -9.15
N ARG A 42 -22.62 -2.13 -8.38
CA ARG A 42 -23.82 -2.97 -8.41
C ARG A 42 -24.98 -2.17 -8.98
N ASN A 43 -25.81 -2.81 -9.79
CA ASN A 43 -27.05 -2.21 -10.28
C ASN A 43 -28.14 -2.19 -9.18
N THR A 44 -29.33 -1.70 -9.52
CA THR A 44 -30.50 -1.65 -8.60
C THR A 44 -30.96 -3.03 -8.13
N ASP A 45 -30.69 -4.08 -8.90
CA ASP A 45 -31.02 -5.47 -8.57
C ASP A 45 -29.91 -6.17 -7.76
N GLY A 46 -28.84 -5.43 -7.41
CA GLY A 46 -27.70 -5.94 -6.64
C GLY A 46 -26.69 -6.77 -7.43
N ILE A 47 -26.85 -6.87 -8.76
CA ILE A 47 -25.96 -7.58 -9.68
C ILE A 47 -24.73 -6.73 -9.95
N VAL A 48 -23.56 -7.37 -9.92
CA VAL A 48 -22.26 -6.74 -10.23
C VAL A 48 -22.21 -6.37 -11.71
N THR A 49 -21.87 -5.12 -12.00
CA THR A 49 -21.74 -4.61 -13.36
C THR A 49 -20.28 -4.70 -13.83
N THR A 50 -19.99 -4.26 -15.05
CA THR A 50 -18.62 -4.08 -15.56
C THR A 50 -18.07 -2.67 -15.33
N GLU A 51 -18.87 -1.78 -14.71
CA GLU A 51 -18.49 -0.40 -14.46
C GLU A 51 -17.63 -0.33 -13.19
N VAL A 52 -16.41 0.18 -13.32
CA VAL A 52 -15.48 0.32 -12.19
C VAL A 52 -16.00 1.37 -11.21
N ASP A 53 -15.94 1.06 -9.91
CA ASP A 53 -16.24 2.01 -8.85
C ASP A 53 -15.13 3.06 -8.76
N PRO A 54 -15.43 4.37 -8.90
CA PRO A 54 -14.43 5.44 -8.74
C PRO A 54 -13.69 5.42 -7.40
N ARG A 55 -14.34 4.90 -6.35
CA ARG A 55 -13.73 4.72 -5.02
C ARG A 55 -12.64 3.66 -5.06
N TYR A 56 -12.86 2.57 -5.80
CA TYR A 56 -11.83 1.55 -6.03
C TYR A 56 -10.67 2.10 -6.83
N ALA A 57 -10.93 2.79 -7.94
CA ALA A 57 -9.86 3.37 -8.75
C ALA A 57 -8.96 4.32 -7.92
N THR A 58 -9.59 5.16 -7.09
CA THR A 58 -8.86 6.09 -6.21
C THR A 58 -8.09 5.35 -5.11
N TRP A 59 -8.72 4.39 -4.45
CA TRP A 59 -8.09 3.58 -3.41
C TRP A 59 -6.89 2.79 -3.98
N HIS A 60 -7.07 2.15 -5.14
CA HIS A 60 -6.04 1.36 -5.80
C HIS A 60 -4.84 2.22 -6.22
N GLN A 61 -5.09 3.41 -6.76
CA GLN A 61 -4.00 4.34 -7.09
C GLN A 61 -3.17 4.71 -5.84
N GLN A 62 -3.82 4.99 -4.71
CA GLN A 62 -3.14 5.32 -3.46
C GLN A 62 -2.38 4.12 -2.90
N ASP A 63 -2.98 2.94 -2.91
CA ASP A 63 -2.37 1.69 -2.48
C ASP A 63 -1.08 1.39 -3.26
N GLN A 64 -1.13 1.46 -4.59
CA GLN A 64 0.03 1.21 -5.45
C GLN A 64 1.14 2.27 -5.27
N MET A 65 0.77 3.53 -5.04
CA MET A 65 1.74 4.58 -4.71
C MET A 65 2.48 4.29 -3.39
N ILE A 66 1.74 3.87 -2.35
CA ILE A 66 2.33 3.50 -1.05
C ILE A 66 3.24 2.28 -1.21
N LEU A 67 2.81 1.27 -1.94
CA LEU A 67 3.61 0.08 -2.22
C LEU A 67 4.93 0.43 -2.93
N SER A 68 4.88 1.33 -3.92
CA SER A 68 6.07 1.84 -4.60
C SER A 68 7.04 2.55 -3.64
N TRP A 69 6.52 3.35 -2.70
CA TRP A 69 7.34 4.01 -1.68
C TRP A 69 7.98 3.02 -0.72
N ILE A 70 7.21 2.03 -0.24
CA ILE A 70 7.72 0.97 0.61
C ILE A 70 8.82 0.21 -0.12
N ASN A 71 8.58 -0.25 -1.36
CA ASN A 71 9.55 -0.98 -2.17
C ASN A 71 10.86 -0.20 -2.39
N ASN A 72 10.77 1.11 -2.64
CA ASN A 72 11.95 1.98 -2.79
C ASN A 72 12.75 2.14 -1.49
N SER A 73 12.09 1.96 -0.34
CA SER A 73 12.74 1.96 0.98
C SER A 73 13.40 0.63 1.34
N LEU A 74 13.28 -0.42 0.51
CA LEU A 74 13.89 -1.72 0.75
C LEU A 74 15.31 -1.81 0.15
N SER A 75 16.19 -2.57 0.80
CA SER A 75 17.43 -3.02 0.14
C SER A 75 17.11 -4.02 -0.98
N PRO A 76 17.97 -4.17 -2.00
CA PRO A 76 17.72 -5.08 -3.12
C PRO A 76 17.43 -6.53 -2.70
N ILE A 77 18.08 -7.02 -1.63
CA ILE A 77 17.89 -8.37 -1.09
C ILE A 77 16.51 -8.53 -0.46
N VAL A 78 16.06 -7.52 0.30
CA VAL A 78 14.72 -7.54 0.91
C VAL A 78 13.65 -7.38 -0.16
N LEU A 79 13.84 -6.47 -1.11
CA LEU A 79 12.94 -6.27 -2.25
C LEU A 79 12.77 -7.54 -3.07
N SER A 80 13.86 -8.23 -3.43
CA SER A 80 13.78 -9.48 -4.19
C SER A 80 13.10 -10.62 -3.43
N THR A 81 13.12 -10.57 -2.09
CA THR A 81 12.39 -11.52 -1.25
C THR A 81 10.89 -11.21 -1.26
N VAL A 82 10.51 -9.96 -1.08
CA VAL A 82 9.09 -9.52 -1.04
C VAL A 82 8.42 -9.64 -2.41
N ALA A 83 9.12 -9.29 -3.49
CA ALA A 83 8.61 -9.35 -4.86
C ALA A 83 8.21 -10.75 -5.33
N ARG A 84 8.58 -11.80 -4.59
CA ARG A 84 8.12 -13.18 -4.85
C ARG A 84 6.70 -13.45 -4.36
N PHE A 85 6.17 -12.59 -3.50
CA PHE A 85 4.89 -12.76 -2.81
C PHE A 85 3.84 -11.71 -3.21
N THR A 86 4.19 -10.82 -4.14
CA THR A 86 3.32 -9.80 -4.73
C THR A 86 3.11 -10.12 -6.21
#